data_AF-A0A849NKQ9-F1
#
_entry.id   AF-A0A849NKQ9-F1
#
_cell.length_a   1.000
_cell.length_b   1.000
_cell.length_c   1.000
_cell.angle_alpha   90.00
_cell.angle_beta   90.00
_cell.angle_gamma   90.00
#
_symmetry.space_group_name_H-M   'P 1'
#
loop_
_entity.id
_entity.type
_entity.pdbx_description
1 polymer ?
#
loop_
_entity_poly.entity_id
_entity_poly.type
_entity_poly.pdbx_seq_one_letter_code
_entity_poly.pdbx_strand_id
1 'polypeptide(L)'
;MILKRSIKITALFIFIVLLISACAPGGGSSTPDDLAGFFMGIWHGWIAPISLIVGFFNPDIRVYELHNTGWWYDFGFYIAIIGGFGGISLLRKNSKKKD
;
A
#
# COMPACT_ATOMS: atom_id res chain seq x y z
N MET A 1 22.82 -1.71 -23.56
CA MET A 1 22.51 -0.42 -22.89
C MET A 1 21.15 -0.45 -22.18
N ILE A 2 20.11 -1.04 -22.79
CA ILE A 2 18.76 -1.18 -22.22
C ILE A 2 18.75 -1.95 -20.89
N LEU A 3 19.42 -3.11 -20.81
CA LEU A 3 19.44 -3.95 -19.61
C LEU A 3 20.04 -3.27 -18.36
N LYS A 4 21.13 -2.51 -18.53
CA LYS A 4 21.74 -1.72 -17.43
C LYS A 4 20.84 -0.57 -16.98
N ARG A 5 20.02 -0.02 -17.88
CA ARG A 5 19.05 1.04 -17.56
C ARG A 5 17.85 0.47 -16.80
N SER A 6 17.38 -0.70 -17.19
CA SER A 6 16.32 -1.44 -16.50
C SER A 6 16.70 -1.81 -15.07
N ILE A 7 17.92 -2.33 -14.85
CA ILE A 7 18.40 -2.69 -13.49
C ILE A 7 18.46 -1.47 -12.57
N LYS A 8 18.91 -0.31 -13.07
CA LYS A 8 18.92 0.94 -12.29
C LYS A 8 17.52 1.41 -11.93
N ILE A 9 16.56 1.28 -12.85
CA ILE A 9 15.16 1.65 -12.61
C ILE A 9 14.53 0.69 -11.59
N THR A 10 14.77 -0.61 -11.70
CA THR A 10 14.27 -1.60 -10.73
C THR A 10 14.89 -1.38 -9.35
N ALA A 11 16.19 -1.11 -9.25
CA ALA A 11 16.84 -0.80 -7.99
C ALA A 11 16.32 0.50 -7.35
N LEU A 12 16.07 1.53 -8.17
CA LEU A 12 15.47 2.78 -7.71
C LEU A 12 14.02 2.57 -7.24
N PHE A 13 13.24 1.75 -7.95
CA PHE A 13 11.87 1.40 -7.54
C PHE A 13 11.86 0.65 -6.19
N ILE A 14 12.75 -0.33 -6.02
CA ILE A 14 12.91 -1.07 -4.75
C ILE A 14 13.35 -0.13 -3.62
N PHE A 15 14.28 0.80 -3.89
CA PHE A 15 14.73 1.79 -2.91
C PHE A 15 13.60 2.75 -2.49
N ILE A 16 12.77 3.18 -3.45
CA ILE A 16 11.57 3.99 -3.18
C ILE A 16 10.57 3.19 -2.34
N VAL A 17 10.30 1.92 -2.68
CA VAL A 17 9.42 1.04 -1.89
C VAL A 17 9.95 0.85 -0.47
N LEU A 18 11.27 0.74 -0.28
CA LEU A 18 11.94 0.65 1.02
C LEU A 18 11.84 1.94 1.84
N LEU A 19 12.01 3.11 1.21
CA LEU A 19 11.86 4.40 1.89
C LEU A 19 10.44 4.62 2.37
N ILE A 20 9.47 4.17 1.58
CA ILE A 20 8.05 4.36 1.87
C ILE A 20 7.57 3.34 2.92
N SER A 21 8.22 2.17 3.06
CA SER A 21 7.95 1.22 4.16
C SER A 21 8.42 1.72 5.54
N ALA A 22 9.14 2.84 5.62
CA ALA A 22 9.38 3.52 6.90
C ALA A 22 8.10 4.15 7.50
N CYS A 23 7.03 4.28 6.71
CA CYS A 23 5.69 4.65 7.17
C CYS A 23 4.75 3.43 7.10
N ALA A 24 5.19 2.31 7.67
CA ALA A 24 4.42 1.07 7.73
C ALA A 24 3.67 0.94 9.07
N PRO A 25 2.45 0.38 9.06
CA PRO A 25 1.66 0.20 10.26
C PRO A 25 2.38 -0.68 11.29
N GLY A 26 2.37 -0.25 12.55
CA GLY A 26 3.05 -0.93 13.67
C GLY A 26 4.54 -0.57 13.84
N GLY A 27 5.15 0.17 12.92
CA GLY A 27 6.56 0.60 12.99
C GLY A 27 6.84 1.82 13.89
N GLY A 28 5.83 2.31 14.62
CA GLY A 28 5.94 3.52 15.45
C GLY A 28 5.60 4.84 14.74
N SER A 29 5.05 4.79 13.52
CA SER A 29 4.58 5.97 12.78
C SER A 29 3.31 6.59 13.37
N SER A 30 2.52 5.82 14.11
CA SER A 30 1.32 6.31 14.82
C SER A 30 1.42 5.97 16.30
N THR A 31 1.52 7.02 17.12
CA THR A 31 1.57 6.94 18.58
C THR A 31 0.17 7.16 19.16
N PRO A 32 -0.05 6.89 20.46
CA PRO A 32 -1.33 7.22 21.10
C PRO A 32 -1.73 8.70 20.96
N ASP A 33 -0.75 9.59 20.76
CA ASP A 33 -0.94 11.04 20.58
C ASP A 33 -1.10 11.45 19.10
N ASP A 34 -0.73 10.59 18.14
CA ASP A 34 -0.85 10.84 16.69
C ASP A 34 -1.46 9.64 15.97
N LEU A 35 -2.80 9.67 15.90
CA LEU A 35 -3.62 8.58 15.36
C LEU A 35 -3.59 8.57 13.82
N ALA A 36 -3.46 7.39 13.24
CA ALA A 36 -3.59 7.19 11.80
C ALA A 36 -5.00 7.58 11.31
N GLY A 37 -5.09 8.62 10.50
CA GLY A 37 -6.33 9.12 9.90
C GLY A 37 -6.69 8.49 8.55
N PHE A 38 -7.66 9.08 7.84
CA PHE A 38 -8.15 8.59 6.54
C PHE A 38 -7.05 8.32 5.50
N PHE A 39 -6.13 9.27 5.30
CA PHE A 39 -5.05 9.12 4.32
C PHE A 39 -4.06 8.02 4.70
N MET A 40 -3.80 7.83 5.99
CA MET A 40 -3.01 6.69 6.47
C MET A 40 -3.74 5.37 6.24
N GLY A 41 -5.07 5.36 6.39
CA GLY A 41 -5.90 4.22 5.99
C GLY A 41 -5.66 3.82 4.54
N ILE A 42 -5.76 4.77 3.61
CA ILE A 42 -5.48 4.52 2.18
C ILE A 42 -4.06 3.99 1.98
N TRP A 43 -3.09 4.64 2.62
CA TRP A 43 -1.68 4.27 2.52
C TRP A 43 -1.44 2.82 2.98
N HIS A 44 -1.89 2.49 4.19
CA HIS A 44 -1.78 1.16 4.79
C HIS A 44 -2.53 0.10 4.00
N GLY A 45 -3.70 0.42 3.45
CA GLY A 45 -4.46 -0.49 2.59
C GLY A 45 -3.73 -0.84 1.29
N TRP A 46 -3.00 0.11 0.69
CA TRP A 46 -2.17 -0.18 -0.49
C TRP A 46 -0.97 -1.06 -0.14
N ILE A 47 -0.30 -0.82 0.98
CA ILE A 47 0.83 -1.67 1.39
C ILE A 47 0.41 -2.93 2.16
N ALA A 48 -0.89 -3.23 2.26
CA ALA A 48 -1.40 -4.35 3.06
C ALA A 48 -0.79 -5.72 2.68
N PRO A 49 -0.63 -6.10 1.39
CA PRO A 49 0.00 -7.37 1.04
C PRO A 49 1.47 -7.44 1.42
N ILE A 50 2.18 -6.32 1.32
CA ILE A 50 3.59 -6.23 1.73
C ILE A 50 3.68 -6.35 3.25
N SER A 51 2.82 -5.63 3.97
CA SER A 51 2.73 -5.67 5.44
C SER A 51 2.36 -7.06 5.94
N LEU A 52 1.57 -7.82 5.19
CA LEU A 52 1.26 -9.22 5.49
C LEU A 52 2.49 -10.13 5.36
N ILE A 53 3.28 -9.96 4.30
CA ILE A 53 4.52 -10.73 4.10
C ILE A 53 5.55 -10.37 5.16
N VAL A 54 5.74 -9.08 5.44
CA VAL A 54 6.71 -8.60 6.44
C VAL A 54 6.27 -8.97 7.85
N GLY A 55 4.97 -8.86 8.16
CA GLY A 55 4.39 -9.26 9.45
C GLY A 55 4.58 -10.74 9.79
N PHE A 56 4.83 -11.59 8.78
CA PHE A 56 5.21 -12.98 9.02
C PHE A 56 6.62 -13.11 9.64
N PHE A 57 7.54 -12.23 9.28
CA PHE A 57 8.92 -12.23 9.80
C PHE A 57 9.09 -11.33 11.02
N ASN A 58 8.28 -10.27 11.14
CA ASN A 58 8.32 -9.33 12.24
C ASN A 58 6.93 -9.16 12.88
N PRO A 59 6.72 -9.65 14.11
CA PRO A 59 5.42 -9.61 14.78
C PRO A 59 4.94 -8.19 15.15
N ASP A 60 5.85 -7.21 15.18
CA ASP A 60 5.51 -5.82 15.49
C ASP A 60 4.79 -5.14 14.32
N ILE A 61 4.97 -5.65 13.10
CA ILE A 61 4.35 -5.11 11.88
C ILE A 61 3.00 -5.79 11.67
N ARG A 62 1.95 -4.98 11.65
CA ARG A 62 0.58 -5.45 11.41
C ARG A 62 0.08 -4.90 10.10
N VAL A 63 -0.87 -5.59 9.49
CA VAL A 63 -1.55 -5.09 8.28
C VAL A 63 -2.40 -3.84 8.60
N TYR A 64 -2.84 -3.73 9.84
CA TYR A 64 -3.71 -2.66 10.33
C TYR A 64 -3.03 -1.91 11.46
N GLU A 65 -3.07 -0.58 11.41
CA GLU A 65 -2.56 0.25 12.50
C GLU A 65 -3.45 0.10 13.74
N LEU A 66 -2.81 -0.06 14.90
CA LEU A 66 -3.49 -0.19 16.20
C LEU A 66 -3.99 1.18 16.68
N HIS A 67 -3.20 2.22 16.47
CA HIS A 67 -3.52 3.60 16.84
C HIS A 67 -4.12 4.35 15.64
N ASN A 68 -5.42 4.21 15.43
CA ASN A 68 -6.13 4.82 14.31
C ASN A 68 -7.34 5.65 14.77
N THR A 69 -7.86 6.51 13.88
CA THR A 69 -9.04 7.35 14.15
C THR A 69 -10.37 6.60 14.02
N GLY A 70 -10.34 5.28 13.82
CA GLY A 70 -11.51 4.42 13.61
C GLY A 70 -12.11 4.58 12.22
N TRP A 71 -13.39 4.93 12.15
CA TRP A 71 -14.20 4.84 10.93
C TRP A 71 -13.57 5.46 9.67
N TRP A 72 -12.96 6.63 9.81
CA TRP A 72 -12.31 7.30 8.68
C TRP A 72 -11.06 6.58 8.20
N TYR A 73 -10.26 6.05 9.12
CA TYR A 73 -9.13 5.20 8.77
C TYR A 73 -9.61 3.94 8.05
N ASP A 74 -10.61 3.25 8.60
CA ASP A 74 -11.16 2.02 8.06
C ASP A 74 -11.73 2.22 6.65
N PHE A 75 -12.44 3.34 6.45
CA PHE A 75 -12.99 3.73 5.16
C PHE A 75 -11.89 3.95 4.11
N GLY A 76 -10.82 4.66 4.47
CA GLY A 76 -9.66 4.86 3.60
C GLY A 76 -8.95 3.55 3.26
N PHE A 77 -8.74 2.70 4.26
CA PHE A 77 -8.14 1.38 4.08
C PHE A 77 -8.95 0.49 3.14
N TYR A 78 -10.26 0.47 3.31
CA TYR A 78 -11.15 -0.29 2.45
C TYR A 78 -11.15 0.23 1.01
N ILE A 79 -11.17 1.55 0.82
CA ILE A 79 -11.03 2.18 -0.51
C ILE A 79 -9.72 1.75 -1.20
N ALA A 80 -8.61 1.70 -0.47
CA ALA A 80 -7.34 1.29 -1.03
C ALA A 80 -7.32 -0.19 -1.46
N ILE A 81 -7.99 -1.07 -0.74
CA ILE A 81 -8.12 -2.48 -1.15
C ILE A 81 -8.93 -2.59 -2.45
N ILE A 82 -10.12 -1.98 -2.48
CA ILE A 82 -11.01 -2.07 -3.64
C ILE A 82 -10.43 -1.35 -4.86
N GLY A 83 -9.73 -0.23 -4.67
CA GLY A 83 -9.17 0.57 -5.76
C GLY A 83 -7.77 0.14 -6.20
N GLY A 84 -6.92 -0.30 -5.28
CA GLY A 84 -5.52 -0.66 -5.54
C GLY A 84 -5.38 -2.06 -6.13
N PHE A 85 -5.95 -3.07 -5.46
CA PHE A 85 -5.79 -4.48 -5.85
C PHE A 85 -7.02 -5.08 -6.53
N GLY A 86 -8.21 -4.50 -6.32
CA GLY A 86 -9.49 -5.04 -6.82
C GLY A 86 -10.17 -4.29 -7.98
N GLY A 87 -9.74 -3.09 -8.36
CA GLY A 87 -10.66 -2.18 -9.04
C GLY A 87 -10.06 -1.06 -9.86
N ILE A 88 -9.32 -1.42 -10.92
CA ILE A 88 -9.34 -0.66 -12.18
C ILE A 88 -9.68 -1.62 -13.33
N SER A 89 -10.73 -2.43 -13.16
CA SER A 89 -11.38 -3.15 -14.27
C SER A 89 -12.38 -2.26 -15.03
N LEU A 90 -12.41 -0.95 -14.76
CA LEU A 90 -13.25 0.02 -15.48
C LEU A 90 -12.71 0.35 -16.89
N LEU A 91 -11.51 -0.13 -17.24
CA LEU A 91 -10.89 0.12 -18.55
C LEU A 91 -10.91 -1.09 -19.49
N ARG A 92 -11.70 -2.14 -19.22
CA ARG A 92 -11.96 -3.18 -20.24
C ARG A 92 -12.84 -2.60 -21.34
N LYS A 93 -12.24 -1.81 -22.23
CA LYS A 93 -12.81 -1.44 -23.52
C LYS A 93 -12.96 -2.75 -24.32
N ASN A 94 -14.18 -3.28 -24.37
CA ASN A 94 -14.53 -4.29 -25.36
C ASN A 94 -14.36 -3.66 -26.75
N SER A 95 -13.19 -3.85 -27.35
CA SER A 95 -13.03 -3.68 -28.80
C SER A 95 -13.96 -4.69 -29.46
N LYS A 96 -15.15 -4.25 -29.87
CA LYS A 96 -15.90 -4.98 -30.88
C LYS A 96 -15.06 -4.91 -32.16
N LYS A 97 -14.55 -6.04 -32.63
CA LYS A 97 -14.09 -6.16 -34.02
C LYS A 97 -15.30 -5.85 -34.90
N LYS A 98 -15.13 -4.87 -35.79
CA LYS A 98 -16.10 -4.58 -36.84
C LYS A 98 -15.63 -5.40 -38.04
N ASP A 99 -16.39 -6.44 -38.34
CA ASP A 99 -16.27 -7.22 -39.57
C ASP A 99 -16.73 -6.36 -40.77
#